data_AF-A0A961ICC9-F1
#
_entry.id   AF-A0A961ICC9-F1
#
_cell.length_a   1.000
_cell.length_b   1.000
_cell.length_c   1.000
_cell.angle_alpha   90.00
_cell.angle_beta   90.00
_cell.angle_gamma   90.00
#
_symmetry.space_group_name_H-M   'P 1'
#
loop_
_entity.id
_entity.type
_entity.pdbx_description
1 polymer ?
#
loop_
_entity_poly.entity_id
_entity_poly.type
_entity_poly.pdbx_seq_one_letter_code
_entity_poly.pdbx_strand_id
1 'polypeptide(L)'
;MIHSVLRRCLLSDLKTPAHSRRYLRRLAALLLVAVSMPLAAQELPVQQGESQETVTRSPEEVYQSLMAMTGDEQAVAAFDAIKAAGRELNPEEAHELEFTGNLRFLPARPAQTEADPEGLYLIRSLAGEIYIVLTPEDTPDLDTSAYADLQDKIKNKMIFQVAVNDTIVDGVVYHYVRLTAPPQREPLDAAFFYFIVAMLFLVMLGMGMTLRPRDFSMIVLKPRGMLVGPICQFGLLPALAALLGTLVGYREEFPFMFVGLILITSSPGGVTSNLMTYWAKGDLALSVSMTAISTVLSLVMAPFLLGVYADGIPGV
;
A
#
# COMPACT_ATOMS: atom_id res chain seq x y z
N MET A 1 -6.17 -26.14 -25.36
CA MET A 1 -5.91 -25.55 -26.69
C MET A 1 -5.10 -24.24 -26.65
N ILE A 2 -5.14 -23.48 -25.56
CA ILE A 2 -4.34 -22.24 -25.38
C ILE A 2 -2.85 -22.52 -25.04
N HIS A 3 -2.58 -23.61 -24.32
CA HIS A 3 -1.23 -23.97 -23.88
C HIS A 3 -0.29 -24.43 -25.04
N SER A 4 -0.85 -25.02 -26.11
CA SER A 4 -0.08 -25.47 -27.28
C SER A 4 0.25 -24.36 -28.28
N VAL A 5 -0.50 -23.25 -28.26
CA VAL A 5 -0.25 -22.05 -29.08
C VAL A 5 0.79 -21.15 -28.42
N LEU A 6 0.70 -20.96 -27.09
CA LEU A 6 1.65 -20.14 -26.32
C LEU A 6 3.07 -20.73 -26.35
N ARG A 7 3.18 -22.07 -26.31
CA ARG A 7 4.48 -22.78 -26.34
C ARG A 7 5.16 -22.75 -27.71
N ARG A 8 4.42 -22.59 -28.81
CA ARG A 8 4.99 -22.41 -30.15
C ARG A 8 5.42 -20.97 -30.43
N CYS A 9 4.70 -19.98 -29.91
CA CYS A 9 5.09 -18.56 -30.09
C CYS A 9 6.31 -18.15 -29.26
N LEU A 10 6.50 -18.70 -28.05
CA LEU A 10 7.61 -18.27 -27.18
C LEU A 10 8.96 -18.92 -27.50
N LEU A 11 8.98 -20.06 -28.21
CA LEU A 11 10.20 -20.85 -28.40
C LEU A 11 10.77 -20.85 -29.82
N SER A 12 10.09 -20.28 -30.82
CA SER A 12 10.61 -20.22 -32.20
C SER A 12 11.43 -18.96 -32.54
N ASP A 13 11.33 -17.88 -31.76
CA ASP A 13 11.80 -16.55 -32.21
C ASP A 13 13.14 -16.05 -31.63
N LEU A 14 13.86 -16.89 -30.88
CA LEU A 14 15.13 -16.51 -30.24
C LEU A 14 16.39 -16.78 -31.09
N LYS A 15 16.31 -16.76 -32.43
CA LYS A 15 17.46 -17.14 -33.28
C LYS A 15 18.01 -16.14 -34.29
N THR A 16 17.52 -14.91 -34.41
CA THR A 16 18.21 -13.91 -35.28
C THR A 16 18.14 -12.45 -34.80
N PRO A 17 19.22 -11.66 -34.99
CA PRO A 17 19.38 -10.29 -34.47
C PRO A 17 18.50 -9.22 -35.13
N ALA A 18 17.66 -9.57 -36.12
CA ALA A 18 16.78 -8.63 -36.81
C ALA A 18 15.44 -8.37 -36.11
N HIS A 19 15.01 -9.25 -35.19
CA HIS A 19 13.69 -9.18 -34.54
C HIS A 19 13.66 -8.30 -33.27
N SER A 20 14.80 -8.01 -32.65
CA SER A 20 14.88 -7.19 -31.43
C SER A 20 14.33 -5.76 -31.64
N ARG A 21 14.57 -5.15 -32.80
CA ARG A 21 14.06 -3.81 -33.14
C ARG A 21 12.53 -3.76 -33.30
N ARG A 22 11.89 -4.86 -33.70
CA ARG A 22 10.42 -4.92 -33.81
C ARG A 22 9.77 -5.16 -32.45
N TYR A 23 10.41 -5.93 -31.57
CA TYR A 23 9.94 -6.11 -30.20
C TYR A 23 10.08 -4.81 -29.39
N LEU A 24 11.22 -4.12 -29.46
CA LEU A 24 11.40 -2.80 -28.83
C LEU A 24 10.39 -1.76 -29.33
N ARG A 25 10.05 -1.76 -30.62
CA ARG A 25 9.01 -0.88 -31.17
C ARG A 25 7.59 -1.24 -30.71
N ARG A 26 7.27 -2.54 -30.57
CA ARG A 26 5.97 -2.98 -30.05
C ARG A 26 5.83 -2.74 -28.55
N LEU A 27 6.91 -2.90 -27.78
CA LEU A 27 6.96 -2.56 -26.35
C LEU A 27 6.82 -1.05 -26.13
N ALA A 28 7.50 -0.22 -26.94
CA ALA A 28 7.34 1.23 -26.91
C ALA A 28 5.91 1.67 -27.29
N ALA A 29 5.28 1.00 -28.27
CA ALA A 29 3.89 1.28 -28.65
C ALA A 29 2.87 0.86 -27.57
N LEU A 30 3.08 -0.29 -26.91
CA LEU A 30 2.24 -0.74 -25.79
C LEU A 30 2.38 0.17 -24.55
N LEU A 31 3.59 0.67 -24.28
CA LEU A 31 3.83 1.68 -23.24
C LEU A 31 3.15 3.01 -23.57
N LEU A 32 3.18 3.45 -24.84
CA LEU A 32 2.50 4.68 -25.27
C LEU A 32 0.97 4.56 -25.16
N VAL A 33 0.39 3.40 -25.50
CA VAL A 33 -1.06 3.17 -25.37
C VAL A 33 -1.50 3.08 -23.91
N ALA A 34 -0.68 2.50 -23.02
CA ALA A 34 -0.97 2.45 -21.58
C ALA A 34 -0.92 3.84 -20.91
N VAL A 35 -0.06 4.73 -21.39
CA VAL A 35 0.07 6.11 -20.89
C VAL A 35 -1.05 7.04 -21.41
N SER A 36 -1.73 6.67 -22.50
CA SER A 36 -2.73 7.52 -23.17
C SER A 36 -4.18 7.19 -22.80
N MET A 37 -4.42 6.27 -21.86
CA MET A 37 -5.78 5.93 -21.41
C MET A 37 -6.25 6.97 -20.38
N PRO A 38 -7.25 7.82 -20.70
CA PRO A 38 -7.84 8.69 -19.70
C PRO A 38 -8.56 7.81 -18.66
N LEU A 39 -8.24 8.02 -17.38
CA LEU A 39 -8.96 7.45 -16.26
C LEU A 39 -10.38 8.04 -16.30
N ALA A 40 -11.31 7.33 -16.93
CA ALA A 40 -12.71 7.72 -16.94
C ALA A 40 -13.26 7.52 -15.53
N ALA A 41 -13.23 8.59 -14.73
CA ALA A 41 -14.00 8.70 -13.51
C ALA A 41 -15.48 8.57 -13.87
N GLN A 42 -16.08 7.48 -13.42
CA GLN A 42 -17.48 7.19 -13.65
C GLN A 42 -18.29 7.94 -12.60
N GLU A 43 -18.72 9.16 -12.93
CA GLU A 43 -19.67 9.91 -12.10
C GLU A 43 -21.05 9.23 -12.16
N LEU A 44 -21.55 8.81 -10.98
CA LEU A 44 -22.91 8.32 -10.79
C LEU A 44 -23.89 9.51 -10.73
N PRO A 45 -25.07 9.43 -11.37
CA PRO A 45 -26.01 10.54 -11.36
C PRO A 45 -26.71 10.66 -9.99
N VAL A 46 -26.45 11.76 -9.28
CA VAL A 46 -27.20 12.15 -8.08
C VAL A 46 -28.46 12.90 -8.52
N GLN A 47 -29.64 12.34 -8.18
CA GLN A 47 -30.94 12.96 -8.39
C GLN A 47 -31.10 14.17 -7.46
N GLN A 48 -31.43 15.32 -8.04
CA GLN A 48 -31.74 16.56 -7.31
C GLN A 48 -33.08 16.47 -6.59
N GLY A 49 -33.07 16.74 -5.29
CA GLY A 49 -34.23 17.16 -4.49
C GLY A 49 -33.76 18.20 -3.49
N GLU A 50 -34.28 19.42 -3.59
CA GLU A 50 -33.89 20.58 -2.78
C GLU A 50 -34.31 20.46 -1.31
N SER A 51 -33.36 20.51 -0.36
CA SER A 51 -33.49 21.18 0.96
C SER A 51 -32.21 21.03 1.80
N GLN A 52 -31.59 22.17 2.13
CA GLN A 52 -30.40 22.38 3.00
C GLN A 52 -29.06 21.80 2.51
N GLU A 53 -28.06 22.67 2.43
CA GLU A 53 -26.76 22.46 1.80
C GLU A 53 -25.88 21.52 2.66
N THR A 54 -26.10 20.21 2.52
CA THR A 54 -25.20 19.18 3.03
C THR A 54 -23.97 19.15 2.14
N VAL A 55 -22.80 19.55 2.66
CA VAL A 55 -21.54 19.41 1.94
C VAL A 55 -21.10 17.96 2.08
N THR A 56 -21.54 17.11 1.15
CA THR A 56 -21.06 15.73 1.06
C THR A 56 -19.60 15.72 0.63
N ARG A 57 -18.69 15.82 1.59
CA ARG A 57 -17.24 15.69 1.38
C ARG A 57 -16.89 14.26 1.03
N SER A 58 -15.88 14.07 0.18
CA SER A 58 -15.36 12.73 -0.09
C SER A 58 -14.74 12.12 1.18
N PRO A 59 -14.75 10.79 1.36
CA PRO A 59 -14.16 10.16 2.54
C PRO A 59 -12.68 10.56 2.74
N GLU A 60 -11.94 10.76 1.65
CA GLU A 60 -10.55 11.21 1.70
C GLU A 60 -10.42 12.67 2.18
N GLU A 61 -11.31 13.58 1.78
CA GLU A 61 -11.33 14.96 2.29
C GLU A 61 -11.66 14.99 3.79
N VAL A 62 -12.59 14.15 4.25
CA VAL A 62 -12.89 14.02 5.68
C VAL A 62 -11.63 13.56 6.42
N TYR A 63 -10.96 12.52 5.93
CA TYR A 63 -9.70 12.05 6.52
C TYR A 63 -8.62 13.13 6.58
N GLN A 64 -8.39 13.81 5.46
CA GLN A 64 -7.38 14.86 5.36
C GLN A 64 -7.70 16.04 6.28
N SER A 65 -8.98 16.41 6.41
CA SER A 65 -9.40 17.48 7.32
C SER A 65 -9.14 17.10 8.78
N LEU A 66 -9.49 15.88 9.19
CA LEU A 66 -9.21 15.39 10.55
C LEU A 66 -7.71 15.30 10.82
N MET A 67 -6.94 14.82 9.83
CA MET A 67 -5.48 14.70 9.94
C MET A 67 -4.81 16.07 10.03
N ALA A 68 -5.26 17.06 9.26
CA ALA A 68 -4.74 18.42 9.31
C ALA A 68 -4.98 19.11 10.66
N MET A 69 -6.02 18.71 11.39
CA MET A 69 -6.30 19.22 12.73
C MET A 69 -5.35 18.64 13.79
N THR A 70 -4.69 17.51 13.54
CA THR A 70 -3.87 16.85 14.57
C THR A 70 -2.69 17.71 15.02
N GLY A 71 -2.52 17.82 16.34
CA GLY A 71 -1.43 18.57 16.96
C GLY A 71 -1.59 20.09 16.99
N ASP A 72 -2.71 20.62 16.50
CA ASP A 72 -3.14 21.99 16.78
C ASP A 72 -3.73 22.06 18.22
N GLU A 73 -3.60 23.21 18.87
CA GLU A 73 -4.20 23.46 20.18
C GLU A 73 -5.74 23.37 20.12
N GLN A 74 -6.32 23.58 18.94
CA GLN A 74 -7.76 23.45 18.65
C GLN A 74 -8.22 22.01 18.36
N ALA A 75 -7.29 21.07 18.13
CA ALA A 75 -7.59 19.68 17.78
C ALA A 75 -8.44 18.98 18.84
N VAL A 76 -8.11 19.22 20.11
CA VAL A 76 -8.79 18.61 21.26
C VAL A 76 -10.26 19.05 21.28
N ALA A 77 -10.52 20.36 21.15
CA ALA A 77 -11.88 20.89 21.14
C ALA A 77 -12.69 20.38 19.94
N ALA A 78 -12.08 20.28 18.77
CA ALA A 78 -12.73 19.72 17.58
C ALA A 78 -13.07 18.23 17.75
N PHE A 79 -12.13 17.43 18.25
CA PHE A 79 -12.37 16.00 18.48
C PHE A 79 -13.39 15.77 19.60
N ASP A 80 -13.41 16.60 20.63
CA ASP A 80 -14.43 16.54 21.68
C ASP A 80 -15.82 16.90 21.15
N ALA A 81 -15.94 17.89 20.26
CA ALA A 81 -17.21 18.23 19.61
C ALA A 81 -17.73 17.07 18.74
N ILE A 82 -16.85 16.43 17.97
CA ILE A 82 -17.16 15.24 17.17
C ILE A 82 -17.61 14.08 18.09
N LYS A 83 -16.84 13.77 19.14
CA LYS A 83 -17.22 12.72 20.11
C LYS A 83 -18.57 13.03 20.75
N ALA A 84 -18.82 14.29 21.14
CA ALA A 84 -20.09 14.71 21.74
C ALA A 84 -21.30 14.46 20.81
N ALA A 85 -21.18 14.78 19.52
CA ALA A 85 -22.23 14.49 18.54
C ALA A 85 -22.55 12.99 18.45
N GLY A 86 -21.53 12.15 18.62
CA GLY A 86 -21.68 10.69 18.66
C GLY A 86 -22.39 10.14 19.91
N ARG A 87 -22.33 10.87 21.04
CA ARG A 87 -22.99 10.46 22.31
C ARG A 87 -24.50 10.59 22.24
N GLU A 88 -25.01 11.54 21.45
CA GLU A 88 -26.44 11.82 21.31
C GLU A 88 -27.15 10.86 20.35
N LEU A 89 -26.42 9.94 19.72
CA LEU A 89 -26.96 9.00 18.73
C LEU A 89 -27.83 7.91 19.36
N ASN A 90 -29.07 7.79 18.87
CA ASN A 90 -30.02 6.78 19.29
C ASN A 90 -29.58 5.36 18.85
N PRO A 91 -29.35 4.42 19.78
CA PRO A 91 -28.97 3.05 19.44
C PRO A 91 -29.99 2.30 18.57
N GLU A 92 -31.28 2.66 18.63
CA GLU A 92 -32.34 1.94 17.90
C GLU A 92 -32.35 2.24 16.38
N GLU A 93 -31.74 3.35 15.96
CA GLU A 93 -31.60 3.73 14.55
C GLU A 93 -30.33 3.14 13.92
N ALA A 94 -29.52 2.43 14.71
CA ALA A 94 -28.29 1.81 14.26
C ALA A 94 -28.58 0.63 13.33
N HIS A 95 -27.83 0.52 12.23
CA HIS A 95 -27.87 -0.66 11.38
C HIS A 95 -26.59 -1.49 11.57
N GLU A 96 -26.76 -2.81 11.67
CA GLU A 96 -25.61 -3.72 11.77
C GLU A 96 -24.94 -3.88 10.41
N LEU A 97 -23.62 -3.74 10.41
CA LEU A 97 -22.78 -3.89 9.24
C LEU A 97 -21.57 -4.77 9.60
N GLU A 98 -21.28 -5.75 8.76
CA GLU A 98 -20.04 -6.50 8.79
C GLU A 98 -19.18 -6.10 7.60
N PHE A 99 -17.96 -5.63 7.87
CA PHE A 99 -17.02 -5.30 6.81
C PHE A 99 -15.57 -5.49 7.25
N THR A 100 -14.68 -5.58 6.27
CA THR A 100 -13.24 -5.68 6.50
C THR A 100 -12.57 -4.32 6.33
N GLY A 101 -11.67 -3.98 7.23
CA GLY A 101 -10.98 -2.70 7.20
C GLY A 101 -9.71 -2.66 8.04
N ASN A 102 -9.20 -1.45 8.24
CA ASN A 102 -8.07 -1.16 9.10
C ASN A 102 -8.47 -0.12 10.15
N LEU A 103 -8.18 -0.44 11.41
CA LEU A 103 -8.29 0.52 12.49
C LEU A 103 -7.10 1.49 12.42
N ARG A 104 -7.37 2.77 12.66
CA ARG A 104 -6.38 3.84 12.79
C ARG A 104 -6.68 4.62 14.06
N PHE A 105 -5.65 5.19 14.64
CA PHE A 105 -5.77 6.10 15.76
C PHE A 105 -5.22 7.46 15.35
N LEU A 106 -5.98 8.51 15.65
CA LEU A 106 -5.65 9.88 15.32
C LEU A 106 -5.44 10.67 16.62
N PRO A 107 -4.18 10.96 17.00
CA PRO A 107 -3.90 11.64 18.26
C PRO A 107 -4.33 13.10 18.21
N ALA A 108 -4.99 13.60 19.27
CA ALA A 108 -5.35 15.00 19.39
C ALA A 108 -4.11 15.89 19.66
N ARG A 109 -3.16 15.38 20.46
CA ARG A 109 -1.87 16.02 20.75
C ARG A 109 -0.69 15.12 20.38
N PRO A 110 0.47 15.68 19.97
CA PRO A 110 1.66 14.90 19.73
C PRO A 110 2.14 14.25 21.05
N ALA A 111 1.92 12.92 21.13
CA ALA A 111 2.45 11.97 22.11
C ALA A 111 2.67 12.51 23.54
N GLN A 112 1.62 12.46 24.36
CA GLN A 112 1.77 12.44 25.82
C GLN A 112 1.19 11.15 26.38
N THR A 113 2.09 10.19 26.62
CA THR A 113 1.92 8.98 27.45
C THR A 113 1.04 7.86 26.87
N GLU A 114 1.59 6.64 26.79
CA GLU A 114 0.92 5.39 26.36
C GLU A 114 -0.33 5.02 27.18
N ALA A 115 -0.55 5.66 28.33
CA ALA A 115 -1.53 5.25 29.31
C ALA A 115 -2.96 5.80 29.07
N ASP A 116 -3.12 6.89 28.32
CA ASP A 116 -4.44 7.50 28.04
C ASP A 116 -4.39 8.41 26.81
N PRO A 117 -4.48 7.86 25.58
CA PRO A 117 -4.27 8.65 24.39
C PRO A 117 -5.55 9.43 24.03
N GLU A 118 -5.60 10.71 24.40
CA GLU A 118 -6.60 11.65 23.88
C GLU A 118 -6.55 11.69 22.35
N GLY A 119 -7.58 11.16 21.69
CA GLY A 119 -7.64 11.08 20.23
C GLY A 119 -8.89 10.39 19.71
N LEU A 120 -8.92 10.17 18.41
CA LEU A 120 -10.05 9.58 17.69
C LEU A 120 -9.67 8.24 17.10
N TYR A 121 -10.46 7.20 17.36
CA TYR A 121 -10.34 5.92 16.66
C TYR A 121 -11.17 5.97 15.37
N LEU A 122 -10.54 5.54 14.27
CA LEU A 122 -11.13 5.54 12.93
C LEU A 122 -11.03 4.14 12.35
N ILE A 123 -12.08 3.65 11.71
CA ILE A 123 -12.02 2.45 10.88
C ILE A 123 -12.12 2.89 9.43
N ARG A 124 -11.10 2.54 8.62
CA ARG A 124 -11.15 2.69 7.17
C ARG A 124 -11.53 1.34 6.55
N SER A 125 -12.69 1.28 5.92
CA SER A 125 -13.14 0.11 5.16
C SER A 125 -12.28 -0.08 3.91
N LEU A 126 -12.17 -1.31 3.42
CA LEU A 126 -11.54 -1.59 2.12
C LEU A 126 -12.27 -0.94 0.95
N ALA A 127 -13.55 -0.58 1.11
CA ALA A 127 -14.31 0.18 0.12
C ALA A 127 -13.90 1.66 0.05
N GLY A 128 -13.12 2.16 1.03
CA GLY A 128 -12.69 3.55 1.11
C GLY A 128 -13.46 4.39 2.13
N GLU A 129 -14.59 3.89 2.65
CA GLU A 129 -15.40 4.57 3.66
C GLU A 129 -14.67 4.70 5.00
N ILE A 130 -14.99 5.76 5.73
CA ILE A 130 -14.38 6.10 7.02
C ILE A 130 -15.46 6.18 8.09
N TYR A 131 -15.19 5.46 9.17
CA TYR A 131 -16.07 5.36 10.31
C TYR A 131 -15.36 5.83 11.57
N ILE A 132 -16.04 6.64 12.39
CA ILE A 132 -15.56 7.11 13.68
C ILE A 132 -16.01 6.12 14.75
N VAL A 133 -15.07 5.56 15.50
CA VAL A 133 -15.37 4.58 16.54
C VAL A 133 -15.70 5.30 17.84
N LEU A 134 -16.88 5.03 18.38
CA LEU A 134 -17.29 5.50 19.71
C LEU A 134 -16.69 4.59 20.78
N THR A 135 -15.88 5.14 21.69
CA THR A 135 -15.28 4.36 22.78
C THR A 135 -16.17 4.34 24.03
N PRO A 136 -15.99 3.36 24.94
CA PRO A 136 -16.72 3.32 26.21
C PRO A 136 -16.53 4.56 27.10
N GLU A 137 -15.43 5.30 26.94
CA GLU A 137 -15.22 6.59 27.62
C GLU A 137 -16.21 7.66 27.14
N ASP A 138 -16.62 7.59 25.87
CA ASP A 138 -17.62 8.50 25.32
C ASP A 138 -19.04 8.04 25.65
N THR A 139 -19.28 6.73 25.70
CA THR A 139 -20.61 6.16 25.95
C THR A 139 -20.53 5.08 27.03
N PRO A 140 -20.90 5.39 28.30
CA PRO A 140 -20.73 4.47 29.44
C PRO A 140 -21.47 3.14 29.32
N ASP A 141 -22.49 3.07 28.47
CA ASP A 141 -23.35 1.90 28.28
C ASP A 141 -22.77 0.84 27.32
N LEU A 142 -21.56 1.05 26.79
CA LEU A 142 -20.89 0.14 25.87
C LEU A 142 -20.22 -1.06 26.57
N ASP A 143 -20.32 -2.25 25.96
CA ASP A 143 -19.57 -3.42 26.39
C ASP A 143 -18.07 -3.20 26.14
N THR A 144 -17.31 -3.03 27.23
CA THR A 144 -15.86 -2.78 27.20
C THR A 144 -15.09 -3.96 26.60
N SER A 145 -15.66 -5.17 26.57
CA SER A 145 -14.99 -6.37 26.06
C SER A 145 -14.67 -6.29 24.56
N ALA A 146 -15.54 -5.66 23.77
CA ALA A 146 -15.34 -5.48 22.33
C ALA A 146 -14.20 -4.51 21.99
N TYR A 147 -13.88 -3.59 22.92
CA TYR A 147 -12.89 -2.53 22.76
C TYR A 147 -11.53 -2.86 23.39
N ALA A 148 -11.37 -4.07 23.96
CA ALA A 148 -10.11 -4.51 24.53
C ALA A 148 -8.98 -4.55 23.47
N ASP A 149 -7.81 -4.04 23.86
CA ASP A 149 -6.56 -4.04 23.09
C ASP A 149 -6.67 -3.45 21.67
N LEU A 150 -7.51 -2.42 21.49
CA LEU A 150 -7.69 -1.79 20.18
C LEU A 150 -6.38 -1.27 19.58
N GLN A 151 -5.48 -0.73 20.40
CA GLN A 151 -4.17 -0.24 19.94
C GLN A 151 -3.33 -1.34 19.26
N ASP A 152 -3.33 -2.57 19.80
CA ASP A 152 -2.60 -3.69 19.21
C ASP A 152 -3.21 -4.17 17.89
N LYS A 153 -4.51 -3.91 17.71
CA LYS A 153 -5.30 -4.32 16.53
C LYS A 153 -5.14 -3.36 15.34
N ILE A 154 -4.63 -2.14 15.55
CA ILE A 154 -4.33 -1.13 14.49
C ILE A 154 -3.47 -1.70 13.36
N LYS A 155 -2.53 -2.61 13.68
CA LYS A 155 -1.51 -3.10 12.74
C LYS A 155 -2.05 -3.99 11.62
N ASN A 156 -3.26 -4.53 11.75
CA ASN A 156 -3.74 -5.61 10.90
C ASN A 156 -5.04 -5.25 10.19
N LYS A 157 -5.29 -5.94 9.09
CA LYS A 157 -6.61 -6.03 8.48
C LYS A 157 -7.50 -6.88 9.38
N MET A 158 -8.69 -6.39 9.69
CA MET A 158 -9.60 -6.99 10.67
C MET A 158 -11.02 -6.99 10.11
N ILE A 159 -11.82 -7.96 10.55
CA ILE A 159 -13.27 -7.95 10.38
C ILE A 159 -13.87 -7.16 11.53
N PHE A 160 -14.73 -6.21 11.18
CA PHE A 160 -15.48 -5.41 12.12
C PHE A 160 -16.95 -5.75 11.98
N GLN A 161 -17.55 -6.17 13.09
CA GLN A 161 -19.00 -6.23 13.26
C GLN A 161 -19.39 -5.01 14.06
N VAL A 162 -20.13 -4.11 13.42
CA VAL A 162 -20.45 -2.80 13.98
C VAL A 162 -21.90 -2.43 13.80
N ALA A 163 -22.39 -1.63 14.72
CA ALA A 163 -23.63 -0.89 14.59
C ALA A 163 -23.29 0.53 14.11
N VAL A 164 -23.80 0.93 12.95
CA VAL A 164 -23.49 2.21 12.29
C VAL A 164 -24.64 3.19 12.47
N ASN A 165 -24.30 4.43 12.82
CA ASN A 165 -25.21 5.58 12.89
C ASN A 165 -24.59 6.76 12.17
N ASP A 166 -25.39 7.48 11.39
CA ASP A 166 -24.91 8.64 10.65
C ASP A 166 -25.45 9.91 11.29
N THR A 167 -24.60 10.92 11.43
CA THR A 167 -25.04 12.26 11.84
C THR A 167 -24.28 13.35 11.09
N ILE A 168 -24.88 14.52 11.02
CA ILE A 168 -24.31 15.69 10.36
C ILE A 168 -23.75 16.60 11.44
N VAL A 169 -22.44 16.86 11.39
CA VAL A 169 -21.76 17.82 12.25
C VAL A 169 -21.16 18.90 11.36
N ASP A 170 -21.52 20.16 11.59
CA ASP A 170 -21.06 21.31 10.79
C ASP A 170 -21.26 21.15 9.27
N GLY A 171 -22.36 20.51 8.86
CA GLY A 171 -22.71 20.30 7.45
C GLY A 171 -21.96 19.14 6.77
N VAL A 172 -21.14 18.39 7.52
CA VAL A 172 -20.41 17.20 7.05
C VAL A 172 -21.05 15.93 7.63
N VAL A 173 -21.28 14.92 6.79
CA VAL A 173 -21.80 13.62 7.22
C VAL A 173 -20.66 12.80 7.84
N TYR A 174 -20.87 12.35 9.07
CA TYR A 174 -19.96 11.46 9.79
C TYR A 174 -20.67 10.14 10.10
N HIS A 175 -20.01 9.04 9.75
CA HIS A 175 -20.47 7.69 10.07
C HIS A 175 -19.85 7.25 11.39
N TYR A 176 -20.65 7.12 12.44
CA TYR A 176 -20.22 6.62 13.74
C TYR A 176 -20.47 5.14 13.85
N VAL A 177 -19.55 4.42 14.48
CA VAL A 177 -19.63 2.98 14.66
C VAL A 177 -19.41 2.58 16.11
N ARG A 178 -20.24 1.63 16.54
CA ARG A 178 -20.10 0.92 17.80
C ARG A 178 -19.73 -0.52 17.50
N LEU A 179 -18.68 -1.04 18.11
CA LEU A 179 -18.28 -2.44 17.99
C LEU A 179 -19.31 -3.33 18.70
N THR A 180 -19.96 -4.23 17.96
CA THR A 180 -20.90 -5.22 18.55
C THR A 180 -20.17 -6.51 18.96
N ALA A 181 -19.03 -6.78 18.35
CA ALA A 181 -18.15 -7.90 18.69
C ALA A 181 -16.68 -7.45 18.68
N PRO A 182 -15.79 -8.13 19.44
CA PRO A 182 -14.37 -7.84 19.39
C PRO A 182 -13.85 -8.09 17.96
N PRO A 183 -13.11 -7.13 17.37
CA PRO A 183 -12.66 -7.28 16.00
C PRO A 183 -11.67 -8.45 15.90
N GLN A 184 -11.84 -9.26 14.86
CA GLN A 184 -11.07 -10.50 14.65
C GLN A 184 -10.25 -10.41 13.37
N ARG A 185 -9.10 -11.09 13.35
CA ARG A 185 -8.35 -11.28 12.10
C ARG A 185 -9.02 -12.36 11.28
N GLU A 186 -9.10 -12.14 9.96
CA GLU A 186 -9.49 -13.18 9.02
C GLU A 186 -8.56 -14.39 9.16
N PRO A 187 -9.05 -15.56 9.63
CA PRO A 187 -8.18 -16.71 9.86
C PRO A 187 -7.59 -17.23 8.56
N LEU A 188 -8.32 -17.07 7.45
CA LEU A 188 -7.88 -17.44 6.11
C LEU A 188 -6.69 -16.58 5.65
N ASP A 189 -6.72 -15.27 5.92
CA ASP A 189 -5.66 -14.34 5.49
C ASP A 189 -4.35 -14.63 6.23
N ALA A 190 -4.44 -14.87 7.54
CA ALA A 190 -3.29 -15.30 8.34
C ALA A 190 -2.72 -16.63 7.85
N ALA A 191 -3.56 -17.64 7.62
CA ALA A 191 -3.13 -18.94 7.11
C ALA A 191 -2.46 -18.83 5.73
N PHE A 192 -3.03 -18.01 4.84
CA PHE A 192 -2.49 -17.75 3.51
C PHE A 192 -1.11 -17.09 3.58
N PHE A 193 -0.93 -16.09 4.45
CA PHE A 193 0.36 -15.45 4.67
C PHE A 193 1.43 -16.45 5.12
N TYR A 194 1.13 -17.26 6.15
CA TYR A 194 2.06 -18.28 6.64
C TYR A 194 2.40 -19.31 5.55
N PHE A 195 1.43 -19.71 4.74
CA PHE A 195 1.65 -20.65 3.64
C PHE A 195 2.56 -20.07 2.55
N ILE A 196 2.37 -18.81 2.16
CA ILE A 196 3.25 -18.13 1.19
C ILE A 196 4.68 -18.09 1.71
N VAL A 197 4.87 -17.64 2.96
CA VAL A 197 6.21 -17.53 3.55
C VAL A 197 6.88 -18.91 3.62
N ALA A 198 6.15 -19.95 4.04
CA ALA A 198 6.67 -21.32 4.09
C ALA A 198 7.03 -21.88 2.70
N MET A 199 6.18 -21.68 1.69
CA MET A 199 6.44 -22.10 0.32
C MET A 199 7.66 -21.37 -0.26
N LEU A 200 7.75 -20.06 -0.04
CA LEU A 200 8.87 -19.26 -0.51
C LEU A 200 10.18 -19.71 0.15
N PHE A 201 10.17 -19.95 1.46
CA PHE A 201 11.31 -20.50 2.18
C PHE A 201 11.74 -21.85 1.60
N LEU A 202 10.81 -22.77 1.36
CA LEU A 202 11.10 -24.09 0.80
C LEU A 202 11.71 -24.00 -0.61
N VAL A 203 11.19 -23.10 -1.46
CA VAL A 203 11.72 -22.88 -2.81
C VAL A 203 13.13 -22.29 -2.77
N MET A 204 13.38 -21.31 -1.91
CA MET A 204 14.72 -20.72 -1.76
C MET A 204 15.72 -21.71 -1.16
N LEU A 205 15.30 -22.52 -0.18
CA LEU A 205 16.11 -23.60 0.38
C LEU A 205 16.44 -24.65 -0.69
N GLY A 206 15.44 -25.06 -1.47
CA GLY A 206 15.61 -25.99 -2.59
C GLY A 206 16.62 -25.49 -3.61
N MET A 207 16.51 -24.22 -4.02
CA MET A 207 17.49 -23.60 -4.91
C MET A 207 18.88 -23.51 -4.26
N GLY A 208 18.97 -23.17 -2.98
CA GLY A 208 20.23 -23.13 -2.22
C GLY A 208 20.95 -24.48 -2.19
N MET A 209 20.24 -25.59 -2.02
CA MET A 209 20.81 -26.94 -2.02
C MET A 209 21.40 -27.35 -3.39
N THR A 210 21.02 -26.67 -4.49
CA THR A 210 21.60 -26.94 -5.81
C THR A 210 22.93 -26.22 -6.06
N LEU A 211 23.26 -25.23 -5.23
CA LEU A 211 24.48 -24.43 -5.36
C LEU A 211 25.68 -25.13 -4.73
N ARG A 212 26.82 -25.09 -5.42
CA ARG A 212 28.10 -25.57 -4.89
C ARG A 212 28.94 -24.39 -4.42
N PRO A 213 29.77 -24.55 -3.38
CA PRO A 213 30.69 -23.48 -2.94
C PRO A 213 31.59 -22.94 -4.06
N ARG A 214 31.93 -23.78 -5.05
CA ARG A 214 32.71 -23.39 -6.23
C ARG A 214 31.98 -22.38 -7.13
N ASP A 215 30.65 -22.39 -7.15
CA ASP A 215 29.84 -21.46 -7.95
C ASP A 215 29.98 -20.03 -7.43
N PHE A 216 30.22 -19.85 -6.12
CA PHE A 216 30.53 -18.55 -5.53
C PHE A 216 31.95 -18.07 -5.85
N SER A 217 32.93 -18.97 -6.02
CA SER A 217 34.29 -18.58 -6.45
C SER A 217 34.31 -17.95 -7.84
N MET A 218 33.39 -18.36 -8.73
CA MET A 218 33.25 -17.79 -10.07
C MET A 218 32.82 -16.32 -10.06
N ILE A 219 32.20 -15.87 -8.97
CA ILE A 219 31.74 -14.49 -8.77
C ILE A 219 32.93 -13.56 -8.57
N VAL A 220 33.91 -13.98 -7.75
CA VAL A 220 35.16 -13.26 -7.53
C VAL A 220 35.99 -13.19 -8.82
N LEU A 221 35.92 -14.25 -9.64
CA LEU A 221 36.66 -14.36 -10.89
C LEU A 221 36.03 -13.56 -12.05
N LYS A 222 34.74 -13.19 -11.96
CA LYS A 222 34.01 -12.46 -13.02
C LYS A 222 33.26 -11.22 -12.48
N PRO A 223 33.99 -10.18 -12.01
CA PRO A 223 33.40 -9.02 -11.32
C PRO A 223 32.49 -8.16 -12.22
N ARG A 224 32.65 -8.21 -13.55
CA ARG A 224 31.87 -7.39 -14.48
C ARG A 224 30.35 -7.61 -14.34
N GLY A 225 29.92 -8.87 -14.21
CA GLY A 225 28.49 -9.17 -14.04
C GLY A 225 27.93 -8.64 -12.72
N MET A 226 28.74 -8.74 -11.65
CA MET A 226 28.36 -8.31 -10.30
C MET A 226 28.30 -6.79 -10.14
N LEU A 227 29.02 -6.02 -10.97
CA LEU A 227 28.95 -4.55 -10.97
C LEU A 227 27.83 -4.00 -11.85
N VAL A 228 27.62 -4.59 -13.04
CA VAL A 228 26.60 -4.10 -13.99
C VAL A 228 25.20 -4.22 -13.40
N GLY A 229 24.92 -5.29 -12.64
CA GLY A 229 23.63 -5.51 -12.02
C GLY A 229 23.18 -4.36 -11.11
N PRO A 230 23.90 -4.06 -10.01
CA PRO A 230 23.57 -2.96 -9.10
C PRO A 230 23.52 -1.59 -9.78
N ILE A 231 24.41 -1.33 -10.76
CA ILE A 231 24.38 -0.07 -11.53
C ILE A 231 23.09 0.06 -12.34
N CYS A 232 22.65 -1.01 -12.99
CA CYS A 232 21.38 -1.02 -13.71
C CYS A 232 20.19 -0.90 -12.74
N GLN A 233 20.27 -1.54 -11.57
CA GLN A 233 19.17 -1.56 -10.60
C GLN A 233 18.99 -0.24 -9.87
N PHE A 234 20.06 0.42 -9.41
CA PHE A 234 19.97 1.67 -8.67
C PHE A 234 20.23 2.92 -9.53
N GLY A 235 20.81 2.76 -10.71
CA GLY A 235 21.04 3.86 -11.64
C GLY A 235 19.97 3.92 -12.72
N LEU A 236 19.88 2.89 -13.56
CA LEU A 236 19.03 2.91 -14.75
C LEU A 236 17.54 2.80 -14.43
N LEU A 237 17.17 1.91 -13.50
CA LEU A 237 15.76 1.66 -13.16
C LEU A 237 15.07 2.88 -12.51
N PRO A 238 15.66 3.56 -11.50
CA PRO A 238 15.05 4.75 -10.90
C PRO A 238 15.05 5.94 -11.86
N ALA A 239 16.09 6.08 -12.69
CA ALA A 239 16.13 7.12 -13.72
C ALA A 239 15.01 6.92 -14.76
N LEU A 240 14.73 5.68 -15.15
CA LEU A 240 13.62 5.38 -16.06
C LEU A 240 12.26 5.64 -15.39
N ALA A 241 12.10 5.29 -14.12
CA ALA A 241 10.90 5.61 -13.36
C ALA A 241 10.66 7.12 -13.23
N ALA A 242 11.71 7.90 -12.92
CA ALA A 242 11.62 9.35 -12.86
C ALA A 242 11.25 9.96 -14.22
N LEU A 243 11.86 9.47 -15.30
CA LEU A 243 11.55 9.92 -16.66
C LEU A 243 10.09 9.61 -17.03
N LEU A 244 9.62 8.40 -16.76
CA LEU A 244 8.23 8.04 -17.06
C LEU A 244 7.25 8.81 -16.17
N GLY A 245 7.52 8.94 -14.86
CA GLY A 245 6.67 9.67 -13.93
C GLY A 245 6.56 11.16 -14.25
N THR A 246 7.63 11.77 -14.78
CA THR A 246 7.60 13.17 -15.26
C THR A 246 6.88 13.31 -16.59
N LEU A 247 7.10 12.40 -17.55
CA LEU A 247 6.41 12.43 -18.85
C LEU A 247 4.89 12.23 -18.75
N VAL A 248 4.45 11.43 -17.78
CA VAL A 248 3.02 11.16 -17.53
C VAL A 248 2.36 12.25 -16.67
N GLY A 249 3.15 13.17 -16.07
CA GLY A 249 2.62 14.24 -15.21
C GLY A 249 2.43 13.86 -13.74
N TYR A 250 2.77 12.63 -13.34
CA TYR A 250 2.62 12.16 -11.95
C TYR A 250 3.42 12.98 -10.94
N ARG A 251 4.52 13.61 -11.35
CA ARG A 251 5.30 14.48 -10.47
C ARG A 251 4.51 15.70 -9.96
N GLU A 252 3.60 16.23 -10.77
CA GLU A 252 2.82 17.43 -10.42
C GLU A 252 1.41 17.07 -9.93
N GLU A 253 0.75 16.10 -10.56
CA GLU A 253 -0.65 15.77 -10.27
C GLU A 253 -0.80 14.80 -9.08
N PHE A 254 0.13 13.84 -8.92
CA PHE A 254 0.07 12.80 -7.90
C PHE A 254 1.44 12.54 -7.24
N PRO A 255 1.94 13.49 -6.44
CA PRO A 255 3.32 13.45 -5.91
C PRO A 255 3.59 12.20 -5.06
N PHE A 256 2.60 11.72 -4.29
CA PHE A 256 2.72 10.49 -3.51
C PHE A 256 2.93 9.23 -4.37
N MET A 257 2.29 9.15 -5.54
CA MET A 257 2.49 8.03 -6.46
C MET A 257 3.87 8.11 -7.11
N PHE A 258 4.34 9.30 -7.45
CA PHE A 258 5.69 9.50 -7.98
C PHE A 258 6.75 9.04 -6.98
N VAL A 259 6.65 9.45 -5.72
CA VAL A 259 7.56 9.01 -4.65
C VAL A 259 7.48 7.50 -4.44
N GLY A 260 6.27 6.92 -4.44
CA GLY A 260 6.07 5.47 -4.40
C GLY A 260 6.75 4.74 -5.56
N LEU A 261 6.70 5.29 -6.78
CA LEU A 261 7.35 4.71 -7.95
C LEU A 261 8.89 4.72 -7.83
N ILE A 262 9.47 5.81 -7.33
CA ILE A 262 10.91 5.90 -7.04
C ILE A 262 11.30 4.92 -5.93
N LEU A 263 10.48 4.80 -4.89
CA LEU A 263 10.71 3.86 -3.78
C LEU A 263 10.73 2.40 -4.26
N ILE A 264 9.76 2.02 -5.11
CA ILE A 264 9.68 0.66 -5.69
C ILE A 264 10.92 0.36 -6.54
N THR A 265 11.35 1.30 -7.37
CA THR A 265 12.52 1.09 -8.24
C THR A 265 13.86 1.18 -7.52
N SER A 266 13.90 1.85 -6.37
CA SER A 266 15.06 1.92 -5.49
C SER A 266 15.13 0.76 -4.49
N SER A 267 14.18 -0.18 -4.56
CA SER A 267 14.18 -1.38 -3.72
C SER A 267 15.10 -2.47 -4.27
N PRO A 268 15.69 -3.31 -3.42
CA PRO A 268 16.60 -4.37 -3.84
C PRO A 268 15.86 -5.49 -4.59
N GLY A 269 16.64 -6.38 -5.22
CA GLY A 269 16.09 -7.48 -6.00
C GLY A 269 15.27 -8.42 -5.13
N GLY A 270 14.12 -8.89 -5.63
CA GLY A 270 13.31 -9.88 -4.94
C GLY A 270 13.78 -11.31 -5.20
N VAL A 271 13.49 -12.20 -4.25
CA VAL A 271 13.69 -13.66 -4.35
C VAL A 271 13.14 -14.31 -5.63
N THR A 272 12.09 -13.74 -6.23
CA THR A 272 11.52 -14.19 -7.50
C THR A 272 12.54 -14.13 -8.65
N SER A 273 13.48 -13.19 -8.63
CA SER A 273 14.53 -13.08 -9.66
C SER A 273 15.45 -14.32 -9.66
N ASN A 274 15.70 -14.90 -8.49
CA ASN A 274 16.50 -16.12 -8.34
C ASN A 274 15.78 -17.31 -8.97
N LEU A 275 14.46 -17.42 -8.73
CA LEU A 275 13.65 -18.47 -9.36
C LEU A 275 13.59 -18.34 -10.89
N MET A 276 13.41 -17.11 -11.38
CA MET A 276 13.39 -16.85 -12.82
C MET A 276 14.75 -17.13 -13.47
N THR A 277 15.85 -16.77 -12.79
CA THR A 277 17.21 -17.10 -13.26
C THR A 277 17.42 -18.60 -13.32
N TYR A 278 16.98 -19.34 -12.30
CA TYR A 278 17.06 -20.80 -12.28
C TYR A 278 16.27 -21.42 -13.45
N TRP A 279 15.03 -21.00 -13.69
CA TRP A 279 14.22 -21.48 -14.82
C TRP A 279 14.77 -21.09 -16.18
N ALA A 280 15.39 -19.91 -16.28
CA ALA A 280 16.08 -19.46 -17.48
C ALA A 280 17.44 -20.17 -17.71
N LYS A 281 17.85 -21.07 -16.80
CA LYS A 281 19.18 -21.72 -16.79
C LYS A 281 20.33 -20.71 -16.77
N GLY A 282 20.10 -19.56 -16.11
CA GLY A 282 21.11 -18.55 -15.86
C GLY A 282 22.03 -18.92 -14.69
N ASP A 283 22.95 -18.01 -14.37
CA ASP A 283 23.86 -18.16 -13.24
C ASP A 283 23.15 -17.81 -11.93
N LEU A 284 22.62 -18.85 -11.25
CA LEU A 284 21.90 -18.69 -9.98
C LEU A 284 22.81 -18.14 -8.87
N ALA A 285 24.08 -18.57 -8.82
CA ALA A 285 25.04 -18.08 -7.83
C ALA A 285 25.26 -16.57 -7.96
N LEU A 286 25.36 -16.08 -9.21
CA LEU A 286 25.44 -14.65 -9.49
C LEU A 286 24.16 -13.91 -9.09
N SER A 287 22.97 -14.43 -9.41
CA SER A 287 21.69 -13.80 -9.05
C SER A 287 21.49 -13.67 -7.55
N VAL A 288 21.75 -14.75 -6.80
CA VAL A 288 21.62 -14.78 -5.34
C VAL A 288 22.61 -13.80 -4.69
N SER A 289 23.86 -13.79 -5.16
CA SER A 289 24.88 -12.90 -4.62
C SER A 289 24.62 -11.44 -4.96
N MET A 290 24.16 -11.15 -6.18
CA MET A 290 23.74 -9.81 -6.58
C MET A 290 22.55 -9.35 -5.72
N THR A 291 21.58 -10.23 -5.46
CA THR A 291 20.43 -9.92 -4.60
C THR A 291 20.91 -9.56 -3.20
N ALA A 292 21.77 -10.37 -2.57
CA ALA A 292 22.33 -10.09 -1.25
C ALA A 292 23.08 -8.76 -1.19
N ILE A 293 23.94 -8.47 -2.18
CA ILE A 293 24.66 -7.19 -2.25
C ILE A 293 23.69 -6.03 -2.45
N SER A 294 22.69 -6.18 -3.33
CA SER A 294 21.69 -5.14 -3.58
C SER A 294 20.87 -4.83 -2.33
N THR A 295 20.54 -5.82 -1.51
CA THR A 295 19.81 -5.64 -0.23
C THR A 295 20.61 -4.86 0.79
N VAL A 296 21.92 -5.08 0.88
CA VAL A 296 22.77 -4.28 1.76
C VAL A 296 22.93 -2.87 1.19
N LEU A 297 23.13 -2.75 -0.11
CA LEU A 297 23.31 -1.47 -0.79
C LEU A 297 22.05 -0.60 -0.75
N SER A 298 20.85 -1.19 -0.79
CA SER A 298 19.58 -0.46 -0.76
C SER A 298 19.37 0.31 0.54
N LEU A 299 19.97 -0.11 1.66
CA LEU A 299 19.90 0.64 2.93
C LEU A 299 20.42 2.07 2.79
N VAL A 300 21.39 2.30 1.90
CA VAL A 300 21.96 3.61 1.62
C VAL A 300 21.40 4.20 0.32
N MET A 301 21.26 3.37 -0.72
CA MET A 301 20.80 3.86 -2.03
C MET A 301 19.33 4.28 -2.02
N ALA A 302 18.44 3.59 -1.30
CA ALA A 302 17.03 3.96 -1.27
C ALA A 302 16.79 5.38 -0.69
N PRO A 303 17.29 5.74 0.51
CA PRO A 303 17.14 7.11 1.00
C PRO A 303 17.90 8.13 0.14
N PHE A 304 19.07 7.76 -0.39
CA PHE A 304 19.83 8.65 -1.27
C PHE A 304 19.08 8.99 -2.57
N LEU A 305 18.53 7.99 -3.26
CA LEU A 305 17.80 8.17 -4.51
C LEU A 305 16.48 8.92 -4.29
N LEU A 306 15.78 8.63 -3.18
CA LEU A 306 14.62 9.43 -2.79
C LEU A 306 15.00 10.89 -2.58
N GLY A 307 16.07 11.17 -1.84
CA GLY A 307 16.56 12.52 -1.64
C GLY A 307 16.94 13.24 -2.94
N VAL A 308 17.41 12.52 -3.97
CA VAL A 308 17.76 13.11 -5.27
C VAL A 308 16.54 13.35 -6.18
N TYR A 309 15.59 12.41 -6.23
CA TYR A 309 14.46 12.47 -7.16
C TYR A 309 13.21 13.13 -6.59
N ALA A 310 13.01 13.06 -5.27
CA ALA A 310 11.89 13.70 -4.59
C ALA A 310 12.17 15.14 -4.18
N ASP A 311 13.40 15.64 -4.38
CA ASP A 311 13.75 17.03 -4.08
C ASP A 311 12.89 18.01 -4.88
N GLY A 312 12.35 19.01 -4.19
CA GLY A 312 11.49 20.05 -4.78
C GLY A 312 10.07 19.60 -5.17
N ILE A 313 9.55 18.51 -4.60
CA ILE A 313 8.11 18.18 -4.70
C ILE A 313 7.39 18.81 -3.50
N PRO A 314 6.44 19.75 -3.70
CA PRO A 314 5.72 20.37 -2.60
C PRO A 314 4.79 19.36 -1.91
N GLY A 315 4.90 19.22 -0.59
CA GLY A 315 3.99 18.41 0.24
C GLY A 315 4.41 16.96 0.48
N VAL A 316 5.66 16.57 0.19
CA VAL A 316 6.22 15.24 0.51
C VAL A 316 7.59 15.35 1.18
#